data_AF-A0A914R849-F1
#
_entry.id   AF-A0A914R849-F1
#
_cell.length_a   1.000
_cell.length_b   1.000
_cell.length_c   1.000
_cell.angle_alpha   90.00
_cell.angle_beta   90.00
_cell.angle_gamma   90.00
#
_symmetry.space_group_name_H-M   'P 1'
#
loop_
_entity.id
_entity.type
_entity.pdbx_description
1 polymer ?
#
loop_
_entity_poly.entity_id
_entity_poly.type
_entity_poly.pdbx_seq_one_letter_code
_entity_poly.pdbx_strand_id
1 'polypeptide(L)'
;MSDEFRDKLFKGGDVVGGHETISRLKRAFKHVDDVDLFILGLAEKPLRGALVGSTFSCIISLQFQKKTTMAQVICDNIDRIGQVQPMAFQMGDDYE
;
A
#
# COMPACT_ATOMS: atom_id res chain seq x y z
N MET A 1 2.29 -18.02 22.71
CA MET A 1 0.97 -17.81 22.09
C MET A 1 1.20 -17.17 20.74
N SER A 2 0.89 -17.87 19.66
CA SER A 2 0.98 -17.32 18.29
C SER A 2 0.06 -16.11 18.18
N ASP A 3 0.61 -14.98 17.76
CA ASP A 3 -0.17 -13.79 17.53
C ASP A 3 -0.59 -13.81 16.06
N GLU A 4 -1.77 -14.35 15.78
CA GLU A 4 -2.27 -14.51 14.41
C GLU A 4 -2.21 -13.20 13.62
N PHE A 5 -2.52 -12.07 14.26
CA PHE A 5 -2.45 -10.74 13.65
C PHE A 5 -1.01 -10.35 13.28
N ARG A 6 -0.02 -10.78 14.05
CA ARG A 6 1.39 -10.50 13.78
C ARG A 6 1.98 -11.51 12.79
N ASP A 7 1.73 -12.79 13.02
CA ASP A 7 2.39 -13.89 12.34
C ASP A 7 1.77 -14.17 10.95
N LYS A 8 0.48 -13.86 10.73
CA LYS A 8 -0.18 -14.02 9.43
C LYS A 8 -0.17 -12.76 8.56
N LEU A 9 -0.39 -11.57 9.13
CA LEU A 9 -0.55 -10.34 8.35
C LEU A 9 0.77 -9.65 8.03
N PHE A 10 1.63 -9.49 9.05
CA PHE A 10 2.81 -8.64 8.95
C PHE A 10 4.08 -9.47 9.07
N LYS A 11 4.59 -9.94 7.93
CA LYS A 11 5.88 -10.65 7.90
C LYS A 11 6.97 -9.75 8.50
N GLY A 12 7.87 -10.32 9.30
CA GLY A 12 9.07 -9.61 9.80
C GLY A 12 8.82 -8.39 10.69
N GLY A 13 7.59 -8.09 11.11
CA GLY A 13 7.29 -6.86 11.85
C GLY A 13 7.10 -5.63 10.94
N ASP A 14 6.68 -5.84 9.70
CA ASP A 14 6.37 -4.81 8.71
C ASP A 14 5.04 -4.08 9.00
N VAL A 15 4.83 -3.68 10.26
CA VAL A 15 3.63 -2.96 10.72
C VAL A 15 4.00 -1.58 11.28
N VAL A 16 3.33 -0.54 10.79
CA VAL A 16 3.43 0.83 11.30
C VAL A 16 2.94 0.85 12.76
N GLY A 17 3.69 1.49 13.66
CA GLY A 17 3.33 1.55 15.09
C GLY A 17 3.52 0.24 15.86
N GLY A 18 4.03 -0.83 15.24
CA GLY A 18 4.47 -2.04 15.94
C GLY A 18 3.37 -2.72 16.77
N HIS A 19 3.70 -3.01 18.03
CA HIS A 19 2.83 -3.73 18.95
C HIS A 19 1.56 -2.96 19.34
N GLU A 20 1.57 -1.62 19.27
CA GLU A 20 0.40 -0.80 19.57
C GLU A 20 -0.69 -1.01 18.52
N THR A 21 -0.33 -0.93 17.24
CA THR A 21 -1.26 -1.15 16.12
C THR A 21 -1.87 -2.54 16.18
N ILE A 22 -1.06 -3.57 16.45
CA ILE A 22 -1.55 -4.95 16.64
C ILE A 22 -2.55 -5.02 17.79
N SER A 23 -2.28 -4.34 18.91
CA SER A 23 -3.17 -4.30 20.08
C SER A 23 -4.47 -3.56 19.80
N ARG A 24 -4.47 -2.58 18.88
CA ARG A 24 -5.69 -1.89 18.42
C ARG A 24 -6.50 -2.76 17.49
N LEU A 25 -5.86 -3.43 16.52
CA LEU A 25 -6.51 -4.37 15.62
C LEU A 25 -7.19 -5.52 16.37
N LYS A 26 -6.52 -6.12 17.36
CA LYS A 26 -7.08 -7.16 18.22
C LYS A 26 -8.31 -6.73 19.03
N ARG A 27 -8.42 -5.45 19.36
CA ARG A 27 -9.59 -4.91 20.08
C ARG A 27 -10.75 -4.61 19.15
N ALA A 28 -10.46 -4.26 17.90
CA ALA A 28 -11.46 -3.89 16.91
C ALA A 28 -12.03 -5.11 16.16
N PHE A 29 -11.22 -6.14 15.92
CA PHE A 29 -11.58 -7.29 15.10
C PHE A 29 -11.44 -8.60 15.86
N LYS A 30 -12.42 -9.50 15.66
CA LYS A 30 -12.47 -10.80 16.34
C LYS A 30 -11.51 -11.81 15.70
N HIS A 31 -11.45 -11.83 14.37
CA HIS A 31 -10.52 -12.65 13.60
C HIS A 31 -9.74 -11.81 12.59
N VAL A 32 -8.59 -12.34 12.17
CA VAL A 32 -7.69 -11.68 11.21
C VAL A 32 -8.35 -11.53 9.84
N ASP A 33 -9.19 -12.49 9.47
CA ASP A 33 -9.93 -12.50 8.20
C ASP A 33 -11.04 -11.43 8.13
N ASP A 34 -11.40 -10.83 9.27
CA ASP A 34 -12.41 -9.77 9.35
C ASP A 34 -11.82 -8.37 9.10
N VAL A 35 -10.48 -8.25 9.00
CA VAL A 35 -9.83 -6.94 8.83
C VAL A 35 -9.88 -6.52 7.37
N ASP A 36 -10.44 -5.33 7.12
CA ASP A 36 -10.50 -4.76 5.78
C ASP A 36 -9.10 -4.62 5.16
N LEU A 37 -9.00 -4.98 3.89
CA LEU A 37 -7.78 -4.82 3.08
C LEU A 37 -7.21 -3.40 3.16
N PHE A 38 -8.08 -2.38 3.20
CA PHE A 38 -7.63 -0.99 3.26
C PHE A 38 -6.92 -0.68 4.58
N ILE A 39 -7.46 -1.18 5.69
CA ILE A 39 -6.85 -1.02 7.02
C ILE A 39 -5.53 -1.77 7.09
N LEU A 40 -5.47 -2.99 6.55
CA LEU A 40 -4.25 -3.79 6.51
C LEU A 40 -3.14 -3.13 5.69
N GLY A 41 -3.44 -2.67 4.48
CA GLY A 41 -2.43 -2.06 3.63
C GLY A 41 -1.90 -0.73 4.15
N LEU A 42 -2.70 0.04 4.92
CA LEU A 42 -2.23 1.23 5.62
C LEU A 42 -1.42 0.91 6.88
N ALA A 43 -1.69 -0.23 7.52
CA ALA A 43 -0.95 -0.70 8.67
C ALA A 43 0.43 -1.26 8.28
N GLU A 44 0.67 -1.58 7.00
CA GLU A 44 1.99 -2.03 6.54
C GLU A 44 3.02 -0.90 6.50
N LYS A 45 4.26 -1.21 6.90
CA LYS A 45 5.38 -0.28 6.71
C LYS A 45 5.64 -0.07 5.21
N PRO A 46 5.88 1.17 4.77
CA PRO A 46 6.29 1.41 3.39
C PRO A 46 7.59 0.68 3.05
N LEU A 47 7.67 0.16 1.82
CA LEU A 47 8.94 -0.31 1.27
C LEU A 47 9.92 0.87 1.17
N ARG A 48 11.23 0.59 1.20
CA ARG A 48 12.25 1.64 1.06
C ARG A 48 12.05 2.41 -0.25
N GLY A 49 11.92 3.73 -0.17
CA GLY A 49 11.69 4.60 -1.33
C GLY A 49 10.25 4.55 -1.87
N ALA A 50 9.32 3.91 -1.18
CA ALA A 50 7.93 3.78 -1.61
C ALA A 50 6.98 4.44 -0.61
N LEU A 51 5.80 4.80 -1.11
CA LEU A 51 4.71 5.34 -0.30
C LEU A 51 3.92 4.29 0.48
N VAL A 52 3.96 3.05 0.00
CA VAL A 52 3.07 1.99 0.45
C VAL A 52 3.84 0.72 0.74
N GLY A 53 3.28 -0.11 1.61
CA GLY A 53 3.81 -1.43 1.92
C GLY A 53 3.68 -2.43 0.77
N SER A 54 4.15 -3.64 1.04
CA SER A 54 4.22 -4.73 0.06
C SER A 54 2.88 -5.08 -0.59
N THR A 55 1.79 -5.14 0.18
CA THR A 55 0.47 -5.55 -0.29
C THR A 55 -0.10 -4.51 -1.24
N PHE A 56 -0.12 -3.25 -0.83
CA PHE A 56 -0.58 -2.16 -1.70
C PHE A 56 0.33 -1.95 -2.89
N SER A 57 1.65 -2.07 -2.75
CA SER A 57 2.58 -2.02 -3.88
C SER A 57 2.20 -3.08 -4.93
N CYS A 58 2.01 -4.34 -4.52
CA CYS A 58 1.60 -5.42 -5.42
C CYS A 58 0.25 -5.15 -6.10
N ILE A 59 -0.78 -4.80 -5.32
CA ILE A 59 -2.12 -4.55 -5.86
C ILE A 59 -2.10 -3.37 -6.84
N ILE A 60 -1.49 -2.25 -6.45
CA ILE A 60 -1.37 -1.06 -7.30
C ILE A 60 -0.59 -1.41 -8.56
N SER A 61 0.57 -2.05 -8.47
CA SER A 61 1.34 -2.47 -9.64
C SER A 61 0.54 -3.38 -10.57
N LEU A 62 -0.22 -4.35 -10.05
CA LEU A 62 -1.10 -5.20 -10.86
C LEU A 62 -2.23 -4.41 -11.52
N GLN A 63 -2.83 -3.45 -10.81
CA GLN A 63 -3.87 -2.59 -11.40
C GLN A 63 -3.30 -1.72 -12.51
N PHE A 64 -2.11 -1.15 -12.32
CA PHE A 64 -1.43 -0.36 -13.34
C PHE A 64 -0.87 -1.19 -14.49
N GLN A 65 -0.56 -2.48 -14.27
CA GLN A 65 -0.19 -3.41 -15.35
C GLN A 65 -1.41 -3.87 -16.15
N LYS A 66 -2.53 -4.20 -15.49
CA LYS A 66 -3.79 -4.53 -16.18
C LYS A 66 -4.35 -3.31 -16.90
N LYS A 67 -4.23 -2.15 -16.27
CA LYS A 67 -4.40 -0.85 -16.87
C LYS A 67 -3.05 -0.34 -17.37
N THR A 68 -2.20 -1.13 -18.05
CA THR A 68 -1.04 -0.54 -18.79
C THR A 68 -1.55 0.40 -19.89
N THR A 69 -2.86 0.37 -20.13
CA THR A 69 -3.64 1.47 -20.61
C THR A 69 -3.76 2.65 -19.64
N MET A 70 -2.98 2.91 -18.59
CA MET A 70 -3.22 4.13 -17.77
C MET A 70 -2.72 5.29 -18.61
N ALA A 71 -1.53 5.13 -19.21
CA ALA A 71 -1.09 5.99 -20.30
C ALA A 71 -2.10 5.96 -21.47
N GLN A 72 -2.61 4.79 -21.89
CA GLN A 72 -3.57 4.76 -23.01
C GLN A 72 -4.92 5.39 -22.67
N VAL A 73 -5.60 5.06 -21.56
CA VAL A 73 -6.80 5.70 -20.99
C VAL A 73 -6.59 7.18 -20.80
N ILE A 74 -5.42 7.62 -20.30
CA ILE A 74 -5.07 9.03 -20.23
C ILE A 74 -5.05 9.61 -21.66
N CYS A 75 -4.38 8.97 -22.63
CA CYS A 75 -4.39 9.40 -24.04
C CYS A 75 -5.78 9.31 -24.72
N ASP A 76 -6.62 8.35 -24.32
CA ASP A 76 -7.89 8.01 -24.95
C ASP A 76 -9.04 8.86 -24.37
N ASN A 77 -8.87 9.41 -23.16
CA ASN A 77 -9.86 10.26 -22.49
C ASN A 77 -9.39 11.72 -22.31
N ILE A 78 -8.16 12.06 -22.68
CA ILE A 78 -7.64 13.44 -22.63
C ILE A 78 -7.15 13.85 -24.02
N ASP A 79 -7.90 14.75 -24.64
CA ASP A 79 -7.63 15.26 -25.99
C ASP A 79 -6.35 16.13 -26.09
N ARG A 80 -5.78 16.57 -24.94
CA ARG A 80 -4.66 17.53 -24.89
C ARG A 80 -3.74 17.35 -23.67
N ILE A 81 -2.90 16.32 -23.66
CA ILE A 81 -1.71 16.32 -22.81
C ILE A 81 -0.53 16.89 -23.61
N GLY A 82 -0.26 18.18 -23.40
CA GLY A 82 0.90 18.87 -23.98
C GLY A 82 2.18 18.68 -23.17
N GLN A 83 2.05 18.50 -21.85
CA GLN A 83 3.12 18.12 -20.93
C GLN A 83 2.51 17.35 -19.75
N VAL A 84 3.07 16.17 -19.47
CA VAL A 84 2.86 15.48 -18.18
C VAL A 84 3.90 16.02 -17.22
N GLN A 85 3.50 16.29 -15.98
CA GLN A 85 4.42 16.74 -14.93
C GLN A 85 5.55 15.72 -14.83
N PRO A 86 6.81 16.09 -15.13
CA PRO A 86 7.92 15.21 -14.83
C PRO A 86 7.84 14.90 -13.34
N MET A 87 8.07 13.64 -12.95
CA MET A 87 8.05 13.26 -11.54
C MET A 87 6.67 13.30 -10.87
N ALA A 88 5.55 13.22 -11.61
CA ALA A 88 4.19 13.20 -11.04
C ALA A 88 3.97 12.17 -9.90
N PHE A 89 4.82 11.14 -9.82
CA PHE A 89 4.81 10.13 -8.76
C PHE A 89 6.12 10.06 -7.96
N GLN A 90 7.09 10.94 -8.21
CA GLN A 90 8.32 10.97 -7.44
C GLN A 90 8.15 11.97 -6.30
N MET A 91 8.18 11.47 -5.07
CA MET A 91 8.33 12.33 -3.91
C MET A 91 9.80 12.67 -3.72
N GLY A 92 10.07 13.71 -2.92
CA GLY A 92 11.40 13.90 -2.36
C GLY A 92 11.84 12.62 -1.66
N ASP A 93 13.11 12.26 -1.82
CA ASP A 93 13.67 11.12 -1.11
C ASP A 93 13.91 11.57 0.34
N ASP A 94 12.91 11.38 1.21
CA ASP A 94 12.95 11.83 2.61
C ASP A 94 13.78 10.90 3.51
N TYR A 95 14.52 9.95 2.92
CA TYR A 95 15.41 9.02 3.62
C TYR A 95 16.81 9.63 3.78
N GLU A 96 16.93 10.66 4.62
CA GLU A 96 18.19 11.02 5.29
C GLU A 96 18.43 10.16 6.54
#